data_AF-A0A0L0VRG7-F1
#
_entry.id   AF-A0A0L0VRG7-F1
#
_cell.length_a   1.000
_cell.length_b   1.000
_cell.length_c   1.000
_cell.angle_alpha   90.00
_cell.angle_beta   90.00
_cell.angle_gamma   90.00
#
_symmetry.space_group_name_H-M   'P 1'
#
loop_
_entity.id
_entity.type
_entity.pdbx_description
1 polymer ?
#
loop_
_entity_poly.entity_id
_entity_poly.type
_entity_poly.pdbx_seq_one_letter_code
_entity_poly.pdbx_strand_id
1 'polypeptide(L)'
;MRAEELEVGTIGGGTILGPQSSMLEMLGIRGPNMEHPGNNSRQLAPIICAAVMAGELSLMSALAAGHLVKSFSTSTTNTNSTTVDAHASAVNTHIPMNSVVKRRNDVQHLSSLHP
;
A
#
# COMPACT_ATOMS: atom_id res chain seq x y z
N MET A 1 19.35 -9.09 16.52
CA MET A 1 18.54 -10.30 16.28
C MET A 1 19.21 -11.11 15.20
N ARG A 2 19.54 -12.39 15.43
CA ARG A 2 20.07 -13.26 14.37
C ARG A 2 18.91 -13.97 13.72
N ALA A 3 18.77 -13.85 12.40
CA ALA A 3 17.66 -14.45 11.65
C ALA A 3 17.67 -16.00 11.65
N GLU A 4 18.78 -16.62 12.07
CA GLU A 4 18.94 -18.08 12.05
C GLU A 4 18.26 -18.80 13.24
N GLU A 5 17.81 -18.06 14.26
CA GLU A 5 17.09 -18.61 15.41
C GLU A 5 15.56 -18.51 15.27
N LEU A 6 15.07 -18.02 14.12
CA LEU A 6 13.63 -17.84 13.91
C LEU A 6 12.98 -19.16 13.47
N GLU A 7 12.06 -19.68 14.29
CA GLU A 7 11.26 -20.86 13.98
C GLU A 7 10.19 -20.53 12.93
N VAL A 8 10.53 -20.68 11.65
CA VAL A 8 9.61 -20.42 10.53
C VAL A 8 9.57 -21.58 9.54
N GLY A 9 8.40 -21.75 8.92
CA GLY A 9 8.15 -22.79 7.94
C GLY A 9 7.28 -22.28 6.78
N THR A 10 7.55 -22.80 5.58
CA THR A 10 6.80 -22.52 4.35
C THR A 10 5.94 -23.71 3.90
N ILE A 11 5.89 -24.77 4.74
CA ILE A 11 5.19 -26.03 4.50
C ILE A 11 4.58 -26.52 5.82
N GLY A 12 3.39 -27.13 5.73
CA GLY A 12 2.73 -27.80 6.85
C GLY A 12 1.84 -26.88 7.68
N GLY A 13 1.09 -27.48 8.62
CA GLY A 13 0.17 -26.76 9.51
C GLY A 13 -0.81 -25.87 8.74
N GLY A 14 -0.87 -24.59 9.11
CA GLY A 14 -1.75 -23.59 8.47
C GLY A 14 -1.33 -23.17 7.06
N THR A 15 -0.06 -23.35 6.65
CA THR A 15 0.45 -22.86 5.35
C THR A 15 -0.24 -23.47 4.12
N ILE A 16 -1.01 -24.56 4.32
CA ILE A 16 -1.85 -25.19 3.30
C ILE A 16 -3.17 -24.45 3.06
N LEU A 17 -3.60 -23.60 3.99
CA LEU A 17 -4.85 -22.85 3.88
C LEU A 17 -4.73 -21.80 2.77
N GLY A 18 -5.75 -21.72 1.92
CA GLY A 18 -5.75 -20.87 0.71
C GLY A 18 -5.18 -19.46 0.92
N PRO A 19 -5.71 -18.66 1.87
CA PRO A 19 -5.22 -17.29 2.09
C PRO A 19 -3.75 -17.22 2.50
N GLN A 20 -3.33 -18.09 3.43
CA GLN A 20 -1.95 -18.11 3.93
C GLN A 20 -0.98 -18.59 2.85
N SER A 21 -1.42 -19.56 2.04
CA SER A 21 -0.66 -20.06 0.90
C SER A 21 -0.50 -19.01 -0.19
N SER A 22 -1.52 -18.18 -0.43
CA SER A 22 -1.47 -17.06 -1.39
C SER A 22 -0.52 -15.96 -0.91
N MET A 23 -0.46 -15.69 0.40
CA MET A 23 0.53 -14.76 0.94
C MET A 23 1.97 -15.26 0.75
N LEU A 24 2.21 -16.56 0.95
CA LEU A 24 3.52 -17.16 0.66
C LEU A 24 3.85 -17.17 -0.84
N GLU A 25 2.84 -17.29 -1.70
CA GLU A 25 2.99 -17.21 -3.16
C GLU A 25 3.32 -15.79 -3.61
N MET A 26 2.68 -14.76 -3.03
CA MET A 26 3.00 -13.36 -3.27
C MET A 26 4.45 -13.03 -2.90
N LEU A 27 4.98 -13.68 -1.86
CA LEU A 27 6.39 -13.58 -1.46
C LEU A 27 7.32 -14.51 -2.27
N GLY A 28 6.78 -15.35 -3.16
CA GLY A 28 7.57 -16.26 -4.01
C GLY A 28 8.18 -17.46 -3.29
N ILE A 29 7.75 -17.75 -2.06
CA ILE A 29 8.39 -18.73 -1.16
C ILE A 29 7.41 -19.84 -0.70
N ARG A 30 6.34 -20.08 -1.48
CA ARG A 30 5.35 -21.11 -1.16
C ARG A 30 5.94 -22.51 -1.34
N GLY A 31 5.78 -23.37 -0.33
CA GLY A 31 6.05 -24.81 -0.44
C GLY A 31 7.54 -25.17 -0.36
N PRO A 32 7.87 -26.45 -0.66
CA PRO A 32 9.26 -26.93 -0.65
C PRO A 32 10.07 -26.39 -1.82
N ASN A 33 11.33 -26.07 -1.54
CA ASN A 33 12.33 -25.90 -2.56
C ASN A 33 12.97 -27.27 -2.85
N MET A 34 12.81 -27.77 -4.09
CA MET A 34 13.29 -29.10 -4.48
C MET A 34 14.81 -29.18 -4.66
N GLU A 35 15.45 -28.09 -5.05
CA GLU A 35 16.90 -28.04 -5.24
C GLU A 35 17.63 -27.91 -3.89
N HIS A 36 17.08 -27.08 -2.99
CA HIS A 36 17.67 -26.76 -1.70
C HIS A 36 16.61 -26.80 -0.59
N PRO A 37 16.37 -27.94 0.06
CA PRO A 37 15.42 -28.07 1.16
C PRO A 37 15.66 -27.01 2.25
N GLY A 38 14.58 -26.38 2.70
CA GLY A 38 14.63 -25.32 3.73
C GLY A 38 14.98 -23.92 3.21
N ASN A 39 15.39 -23.76 1.94
CA ASN A 39 15.76 -22.45 1.40
C ASN A 39 14.61 -21.43 1.42
N ASN A 40 13.38 -21.86 1.14
CA ASN A 40 12.20 -20.99 1.21
C ASN A 40 11.94 -20.49 2.65
N SER A 41 12.09 -21.35 3.66
CA SER A 41 12.02 -20.94 5.07
C SER A 41 13.18 -20.03 5.46
N ARG A 42 14.38 -20.28 4.92
CA ARG A 42 15.55 -19.42 5.12
C ARG A 42 15.39 -18.04 4.47
N GLN A 43 14.61 -17.92 3.41
CA GLN A 43 14.23 -16.63 2.81
C GLN A 43 13.11 -15.94 3.59
N LEU A 44 12.18 -16.68 4.18
CA LEU A 44 11.13 -16.11 5.02
C LEU A 44 11.70 -15.41 6.28
N ALA A 45 12.72 -15.99 6.91
CA ALA A 45 13.32 -15.43 8.12
C ALA A 45 13.85 -13.98 7.97
N PRO A 46 14.70 -13.63 6.97
CA PRO A 46 15.16 -12.27 6.76
C PRO A 46 14.04 -11.32 6.32
N ILE A 47 13.01 -11.79 5.62
CA ILE A 47 11.82 -10.97 5.29
C ILE A 47 11.13 -10.53 6.59
N ILE A 48 10.92 -11.44 7.53
CA ILE A 48 10.33 -11.14 8.84
C ILE A 48 11.23 -10.18 9.63
N CYS A 49 12.54 -10.45 9.70
CA CYS A 49 13.47 -9.54 10.37
C CYS A 49 13.47 -8.14 9.76
N ALA A 50 13.42 -8.01 8.43
CA ALA A 50 13.35 -6.73 7.75
C ALA A 50 12.04 -5.98 8.05
N ALA A 51 10.91 -6.68 8.09
CA ALA A 51 9.62 -6.10 8.45
C ALA A 51 9.61 -5.58 9.90
N VAL A 52 10.19 -6.34 10.84
CA VAL A 52 10.34 -5.90 12.24
C VAL A 52 11.21 -4.65 12.33
N MET A 53 12.39 -4.65 11.68
CA MET A 53 13.27 -3.47 11.67
C MET A 53 12.61 -2.25 11.05
N ALA A 54 11.86 -2.41 9.95
CA ALA A 54 11.09 -1.33 9.35
C ALA A 54 10.00 -0.79 10.29
N GLY A 55 9.34 -1.68 11.04
CA GLY A 55 8.38 -1.31 12.08
C GLY A 55 9.02 -0.52 13.22
N GLU A 56 10.18 -0.95 13.72
CA GLU A 56 10.92 -0.25 14.77
C GLU A 56 11.35 1.15 14.31
N LEU A 57 11.91 1.28 13.10
CA LEU A 57 12.28 2.57 12.53
C LEU A 57 11.07 3.48 12.33
N SER A 58 9.96 2.94 11.83
CA SER A 58 8.71 3.69 11.67
C SER A 58 8.19 4.20 13.02
N LEU A 59 8.23 3.35 14.06
CA LEU A 59 7.80 3.71 15.41
C LEU A 59 8.72 4.77 16.03
N MET A 60 10.04 4.63 15.89
CA MET A 60 11.00 5.63 16.36
C MET A 60 10.84 6.98 15.64
N SER A 61 10.62 6.97 14.32
CA SER A 61 10.35 8.19 13.54
C SER A 61 9.07 8.87 14.02
N ALA A 62 8.03 8.10 14.30
CA ALA A 62 6.74 8.65 14.71
C ALA A 62 6.74 9.15 16.17
N LEU A 63 7.58 8.56 17.05
CA LEU A 63 7.90 9.10 18.38
C LEU A 63 8.68 10.42 18.26
N ALA A 64 9.74 10.43 17.45
CA ALA A 64 10.60 11.61 17.26
C ALA A 64 9.84 12.79 16.63
N ALA A 65 8.90 12.52 15.73
CA ALA A 65 8.05 13.54 15.11
C ALA A 65 6.91 14.03 16.02
N GLY A 66 6.68 13.43 17.21
CA GLY A 66 5.61 13.81 18.13
C GLY A 66 4.18 13.54 17.62
N HIS A 67 4.03 12.81 16.50
CA HIS A 67 2.75 12.58 15.81
C HIS A 67 2.16 11.18 16.05
N LEU A 68 2.79 10.37 16.91
CA LEU A 68 2.42 8.96 17.12
C LEU A 68 0.98 8.77 17.62
N VAL A 69 0.54 9.58 18.57
CA VAL A 69 -0.81 9.45 19.17
C VAL A 69 -1.91 9.81 18.17
N LYS A 70 -1.67 10.81 17.31
CA LYS A 70 -2.64 11.26 16.31
C LYS A 70 -2.76 10.26 15.15
N SER A 71 -1.63 9.80 14.59
CA SER A 71 -1.62 8.82 13.50
C SER A 71 -2.21 7.47 13.94
N PHE A 72 -1.86 6.98 15.13
CA PHE A 72 -2.44 5.76 15.70
C PHE A 72 -3.94 5.90 15.97
N SER A 73 -4.38 7.02 16.56
CA SER A 73 -5.81 7.25 16.83
C SER A 73 -6.61 7.32 15.53
N THR A 74 -6.16 8.07 14.51
CA THR A 74 -6.92 8.19 13.25
C THR A 74 -7.04 6.85 12.51
N SER A 75 -6.03 5.98 12.60
CA SER A 75 -6.03 4.68 11.93
C SER A 75 -6.79 3.59 12.72
N THR A 76 -6.93 3.73 14.04
CA THR A 76 -7.49 2.68 14.92
C THR A 76 -8.91 3.01 15.41
N THR A 77 -9.30 4.29 15.42
CA THR A 77 -10.66 4.66 15.82
C THR A 77 -11.62 4.32 14.69
N ASN A 78 -12.42 3.27 14.86
CA ASN A 78 -13.64 3.07 14.08
C ASN A 78 -14.66 4.15 14.48
N THR A 79 -14.45 5.38 14.04
CA THR A 79 -15.49 6.40 14.06
C THR A 79 -16.32 6.14 12.82
N ASN A 80 -17.51 5.57 13.00
CA ASN A 80 -18.55 5.53 11.97
C ASN A 80 -18.94 6.98 11.63
N SER A 81 -18.12 7.65 10.81
CA SER A 81 -18.30 9.05 10.45
C SER A 81 -19.37 9.12 9.38
N THR A 82 -20.61 9.17 9.85
CA THR A 82 -21.71 9.75 9.10
C THR A 82 -21.39 11.23 8.86
N THR A 83 -21.50 11.61 7.58
CA THR A 83 -21.64 12.97 7.05
C THR A 83 -20.44 13.95 7.11
N VAL A 84 -20.02 14.29 5.88
CA VAL A 84 -19.58 15.59 5.36
C VAL A 84 -18.24 16.21 5.78
N ASP A 85 -17.46 16.48 4.73
CA ASP A 85 -16.50 17.57 4.55
C ASP A 85 -15.23 17.61 5.43
N ALA A 86 -14.14 17.08 4.85
CA ALA A 86 -12.79 17.51 5.19
C ALA A 86 -11.95 17.66 3.90
N HIS A 87 -11.94 18.88 3.37
CA HIS A 87 -10.97 19.37 2.38
C HIS A 87 -9.54 19.26 2.95
N ALA A 88 -8.70 18.35 2.44
CA ALA A 88 -7.24 18.52 2.48
C ALA A 88 -6.53 17.66 1.41
N SER A 89 -5.86 18.35 0.50
CA SER A 89 -4.73 17.89 -0.34
C SER A 89 -5.02 16.88 -1.46
N ALA A 90 -5.57 17.40 -2.56
CA ALA A 90 -5.32 16.85 -3.90
C ALA A 90 -4.46 17.83 -4.70
N VAL A 91 -3.13 17.73 -4.58
CA VAL A 91 -2.26 18.13 -5.71
C VAL A 91 -2.36 16.97 -6.71
N ASN A 92 -3.36 17.03 -7.58
CA ASN A 92 -3.49 16.14 -8.73
C ASN A 92 -3.36 16.98 -10.00
N THR A 93 -2.20 16.92 -10.63
CA THR A 93 -1.89 17.48 -11.95
C THR A 93 -2.59 16.69 -13.05
N HIS A 94 -3.92 16.71 -13.09
CA HIS A 94 -4.68 16.18 -14.22
C HIS A 94 -5.37 17.33 -14.95
N ILE A 95 -4.76 17.78 -16.04
CA ILE A 95 -5.38 18.73 -16.99
C ILE A 95 -6.62 18.03 -17.57
N PRO A 96 -7.85 18.51 -17.34
CA PRO A 96 -9.02 17.91 -17.97
C PRO A 96 -8.98 18.21 -19.48
N MET A 97 -8.95 17.15 -20.30
CA MET A 97 -9.24 17.16 -21.74
C MET A 97 -10.72 17.55 -21.96
N ASN A 98 -11.08 18.78 -21.63
CA ASN A 98 -12.40 19.35 -21.94
C ASN A 98 -12.36 20.85 -22.28
N SER A 99 -11.18 21.48 -22.27
CA SER A 99 -11.01 22.87 -22.70
C SER A 99 -10.80 23.03 -24.23
N VAL A 100 -10.56 21.94 -24.98
CA VAL A 100 -10.35 21.97 -26.44
C VAL A 100 -11.67 21.99 -27.23
N VAL A 101 -12.79 21.54 -26.64
CA VAL A 101 -14.10 21.50 -27.33
C VAL A 101 -14.81 22.86 -27.27
N LYS A 102 -14.61 23.64 -26.20
CA LYS A 102 -15.37 24.89 -26.00
C LYS A 102 -14.95 26.03 -26.95
N ARG A 103 -13.71 26.06 -27.43
CA ARG A 103 -13.25 27.04 -28.43
C ARG A 103 -13.75 26.78 -29.86
N ARG A 104 -14.24 25.58 -30.19
CA ARG A 104 -14.74 25.28 -31.55
C ARG A 104 -16.16 25.80 -31.79
N ASN A 105 -16.98 25.96 -30.75
CA ASN A 105 -18.35 26.47 -30.91
C ASN A 105 -18.43 28.00 -30.96
N ASP A 106 -17.46 28.74 -30.41
CA ASP A 106 -17.47 30.21 -30.45
C ASP A 106 -17.13 30.77 -31.85
N VAL A 107 -16.51 29.98 -32.73
CA VAL A 107 -16.14 30.40 -34.10
C VAL A 107 -17.30 30.29 -35.08
N GLN A 108 -18.34 29.49 -34.79
CA GLN A 108 -19.49 29.32 -35.68
C GLN A 108 -20.57 30.39 -35.53
N HIS A 109 -20.47 31.26 -34.52
CA HIS A 109 -21.43 32.33 -34.28
C HIS A 109 -21.00 33.71 -34.79
N LEU A 110 -19.75 33.85 -35.30
CA LEU A 110 -19.24 35.09 -35.89
C LEU A 110 -19.40 35.17 -37.42
N SER A 111 -19.93 34.13 -38.08
CA SER A 111 -20.08 34.07 -39.54
C SER A 111 -21.42 34.57 -40.06
N SER A 112 -22.29 35.15 -39.21
CA SER A 112 -23.66 35.53 -39.59
C SER A 112 -24.04 36.99 -39.27
N LEU A 113 -23.06 37.90 -39.16
CA LEU A 113 -23.35 39.33 -38.92
C LEU A 113 -22.56 40.24 -39.90
N HIS A 114 -23.08 40.40 -41.13
CA HIS A 114 -23.47 41.64 -41.81
C HIS A 114 -23.81 41.33 -43.30
N PRO A 115 -24.60 42.16 -44.01
CA PRO A 115 -25.49 41.81 -45.11
C PRO A 115 -24.83 41.52 -46.46
#